data_AF-A0A934ZEQ6-F1
#
_entry.id   AF-A0A934ZEQ6-F1
#
_cell.length_a   1.000
_cell.length_b   1.000
_cell.length_c   1.000
_cell.angle_alpha   90.00
_cell.angle_beta   90.00
_cell.angle_gamma   90.00
#
_symmetry.space_group_name_H-M   'P 1'
#
loop_
_entity.id
_entity.type
_entity.pdbx_description
1 polymer ?
#
loop_
_entity_poly.entity_id
_entity_poly.type
_entity_poly.pdbx_seq_one_letter_code
_entity_poly.pdbx_strand_id
1 'polypeptide(L)'
;MKAPVSLAWHEFAHAHFGHWARTTRVMQMWERLSSHPSGTVSAVFEVPAERKGAYRFLESSKVRWEPLAEAVHVATARRCSRHALVIGIVDGSSIAHTDRRGDDGVGSVGSRRMGGRGIKSMILLAASFDGVPLGVGAHVLWSRPDTAGTSDALRPSRRRRAVIGRGCKRSSSRFFGPKARTRGSGIRSIAKGTPATFCCAASSPARW
;
A
#
# COMPACT_ATOMS: atom_id res chain seq x y z
N MET A 1 24.37 16.27 -23.11
CA MET A 1 24.01 15.05 -22.37
C MET A 1 22.75 15.33 -21.57
N LYS A 2 21.68 14.52 -21.70
CA LYS A 2 20.51 14.65 -20.81
C LYS A 2 20.94 14.23 -19.41
N ALA A 3 20.62 15.02 -18.39
CA ALA A 3 20.79 14.59 -17.00
C ALA A 3 20.08 13.24 -16.81
N PRO A 4 20.65 12.31 -16.03
CA PRO A 4 19.96 11.06 -15.73
C PRO A 4 18.60 11.39 -15.11
N VAL A 5 17.55 10.77 -15.63
CA VAL A 5 16.20 10.87 -15.08
C VAL A 5 16.22 10.42 -13.62
N SER A 6 15.62 11.20 -12.73
CA SER A 6 15.67 10.92 -11.28
C SER A 6 14.88 9.65 -10.94
N LEU A 7 15.23 9.01 -9.81
CA LEU A 7 14.47 7.87 -9.32
C LEU A 7 12.99 8.22 -9.10
N ALA A 8 12.70 9.41 -8.59
CA ALA A 8 11.32 9.89 -8.43
C ALA A 8 10.56 9.94 -9.77
N TRP A 9 11.24 10.28 -10.87
CA TRP A 9 10.64 10.22 -12.20
C TRP A 9 10.26 8.80 -12.59
N HIS A 10 11.15 7.83 -12.36
CA HIS A 10 10.85 6.42 -12.63
C HIS A 10 9.66 5.90 -11.81
N GLU A 11 9.57 6.29 -10.54
CA GLU A 11 8.52 5.82 -9.63
C GLU A 11 7.17 6.51 -9.88
N PHE A 12 7.12 7.81 -10.20
CA PHE A 12 5.86 8.57 -10.17
C PHE A 12 5.46 9.27 -11.47
N ALA A 13 6.31 9.37 -12.49
CA ALA A 13 5.97 10.13 -13.71
C ALA A 13 4.74 9.59 -14.45
N HIS A 14 4.41 8.32 -14.25
CA HIS A 14 3.24 7.68 -14.84
C HIS A 14 1.98 7.77 -13.97
N ALA A 15 2.08 8.28 -12.74
CA ALA A 15 1.00 8.31 -11.76
C ALA A 15 0.25 9.64 -11.78
N HIS A 16 -1.08 9.58 -11.59
CA HIS A 16 -1.93 10.75 -11.56
C HIS A 16 -2.63 10.89 -10.20
N PHE A 17 -2.23 11.90 -9.41
CA PHE A 17 -2.78 12.13 -8.06
C PHE A 17 -3.96 13.11 -8.06
N GLY A 18 -4.76 13.11 -9.13
CA GLY A 18 -5.93 13.97 -9.34
C GLY A 18 -5.61 15.42 -9.71
N HIS A 19 -4.36 15.88 -9.56
CA HIS A 19 -3.91 17.20 -10.01
C HIS A 19 -2.39 17.17 -10.27
N TRP A 20 -1.94 17.77 -11.38
CA TRP A 20 -0.52 17.76 -11.79
C TRP A 20 0.43 18.33 -10.72
N ALA A 21 -0.02 19.36 -9.99
CA ALA A 21 0.76 19.96 -8.91
C ALA A 21 1.02 18.98 -7.75
N ARG A 22 0.14 18.00 -7.52
CA ARG A 22 0.37 16.94 -6.51
C ARG A 22 1.38 15.92 -7.01
N THR A 23 1.30 15.51 -8.27
CA THR A 23 2.33 14.64 -8.87
C THR A 23 3.71 15.32 -8.80
N THR A 24 3.79 16.60 -9.15
CA THR A 24 5.03 17.39 -9.03
C THR A 24 5.52 17.44 -7.59
N ARG A 25 4.62 17.68 -6.63
CA ARG A 25 4.97 17.72 -5.20
C ARG A 25 5.47 16.37 -4.69
N VAL A 26 4.84 15.25 -5.05
CA VAL A 26 5.30 13.90 -4.68
C VAL A 26 6.73 13.68 -5.13
N MET A 27 7.03 14.02 -6.38
CA MET A 27 8.35 13.80 -6.96
C MET A 27 9.42 14.64 -6.25
N GLN A 28 9.14 15.93 -6.03
CA GLN A 28 10.03 16.82 -5.26
C GLN A 28 10.25 16.30 -3.83
N MET A 29 9.19 15.85 -3.17
CA MET A 29 9.29 15.32 -1.82
C MET A 29 10.11 14.03 -1.77
N TRP A 30 9.88 13.11 -2.71
CA TRP A 30 10.62 11.86 -2.81
C TRP A 30 12.12 12.11 -2.99
N GLU A 31 12.50 12.99 -3.93
CA GLU A 31 13.91 13.32 -4.16
C GLU A 31 14.55 13.85 -2.88
N ARG A 32 13.93 14.85 -2.24
CA ARG A 32 14.48 15.45 -1.01
C ARG A 32 14.59 14.47 0.14
N LEU A 33 13.56 13.66 0.38
CA LEU A 33 13.54 12.66 1.45
C LEU A 33 14.51 11.51 1.18
N SER A 34 14.66 11.09 -0.07
CA SER A 34 15.61 10.02 -0.45
C SER A 34 17.07 10.42 -0.24
N SER A 35 17.39 11.71 -0.40
CA SER A 35 18.73 12.24 -0.11
C SER A 35 18.99 12.46 1.38
N HIS A 36 17.96 12.39 2.24
CA HIS A 36 18.06 12.62 3.68
C HIS A 36 17.24 11.58 4.46
N PRO A 37 17.59 10.29 4.37
CA PRO A 37 16.74 9.19 4.83
C PRO A 37 16.45 9.21 6.35
N SER A 38 17.31 9.84 7.15
CA SER A 38 17.14 9.98 8.61
C SER A 38 16.58 11.34 9.04
N GLY A 39 16.27 12.23 8.09
CA GLY A 39 15.82 13.59 8.38
C GLY A 39 14.32 13.66 8.69
N THR A 40 13.95 14.56 9.59
CA THR A 40 12.53 14.92 9.79
C THR A 40 12.03 15.77 8.62
N VAL A 41 10.72 15.83 8.39
CA VAL A 41 10.14 16.72 7.35
C VAL A 41 10.60 18.16 7.53
N SER A 42 10.67 18.66 8.77
CA SER A 42 11.14 20.02 9.03
C SER A 42 12.62 20.24 8.74
N ALA A 43 13.47 19.21 8.92
CA ALA A 43 14.90 19.27 8.63
C ALA A 43 15.19 19.14 7.14
N VAL A 44 14.46 18.27 6.43
CA VAL A 44 14.69 18.01 4.98
C VAL A 44 14.23 19.18 4.11
N PHE A 45 13.18 19.89 4.51
CA PHE A 45 12.66 21.05 3.78
C PHE A 45 13.04 22.36 4.49
N GLU A 46 14.24 22.87 4.23
CA GLU A 46 14.77 24.07 4.86
C GLU A 46 13.99 25.34 4.46
N VAL A 47 13.57 25.44 3.20
CA VAL A 47 12.84 26.60 2.69
C VAL A 47 11.40 26.62 3.26
N PRO A 48 10.94 27.71 3.91
CA PRO A 48 9.63 27.75 4.56
C PRO A 48 8.45 27.40 3.64
N ALA A 49 8.49 27.85 2.38
CA ALA A 49 7.46 27.55 1.39
C ALA A 49 7.41 26.06 1.03
N GLU A 50 8.57 25.42 0.87
CA GLU A 50 8.67 23.98 0.58
C GLU A 50 8.19 23.14 1.76
N ARG A 51 8.61 23.51 2.98
CA ARG A 51 8.19 22.85 4.22
C ARG A 51 6.69 22.90 4.39
N LYS A 52 6.10 24.09 4.22
CA LYS A 52 4.64 24.27 4.26
C LYS A 52 3.95 23.42 3.19
N GLY A 53 4.54 23.32 1.99
CA GLY A 53 4.06 22.46 0.92
C GLY A 53 4.09 20.97 1.28
N ALA A 54 5.15 20.50 1.92
CA ALA A 54 5.31 19.11 2.36
C ALA A 54 4.27 18.74 3.43
N TYR A 55 4.12 19.55 4.48
CA TYR A 55 3.09 19.31 5.50
C TYR A 55 1.67 19.34 4.92
N ARG A 56 1.36 20.34 4.08
CA ARG A 56 0.06 20.40 3.39
C ARG A 56 -0.22 19.19 2.52
N PHE A 57 0.82 18.59 1.93
CA PHE A 57 0.68 17.38 1.13
C PHE A 57 0.38 16.17 2.01
N LEU A 58 1.15 15.97 3.08
CA LEU A 58 0.98 14.85 4.02
C LEU A 58 -0.36 14.88 4.76
N GLU A 59 -0.84 16.06 5.11
CA GLU A 59 -2.11 16.28 5.82
C GLU A 59 -3.32 16.36 4.87
N SER A 60 -3.10 16.24 3.56
CA SER A 60 -4.19 16.39 2.59
C SER A 60 -5.10 15.18 2.57
N SER A 61 -6.38 15.36 2.91
CA SER A 61 -7.42 14.33 2.70
C SER A 61 -7.63 13.97 1.23
N LYS A 62 -7.13 14.79 0.30
CA LYS A 62 -7.22 14.57 -1.15
C LYS A 62 -6.10 13.68 -1.68
N VAL A 63 -5.11 13.36 -0.85
CA VAL A 63 -4.02 12.45 -1.17
C VAL A 63 -4.16 11.23 -0.29
N ARG A 64 -4.38 10.09 -0.95
CA ARG A 64 -4.42 8.78 -0.31
C ARG A 64 -3.05 8.12 -0.43
N TRP A 65 -2.67 7.26 0.51
CA TRP A 65 -1.38 6.57 0.44
C TRP A 65 -1.42 5.45 -0.60
N GLU A 66 -2.59 4.86 -0.84
CA GLU A 66 -2.76 3.71 -1.73
C GLU A 66 -2.32 4.02 -3.17
N PRO A 67 -2.69 5.16 -3.80
CA PRO A 67 -2.17 5.53 -5.11
C PRO A 67 -0.65 5.78 -5.15
N LEU A 68 -0.06 6.25 -4.04
CA LEU A 68 1.40 6.42 -3.97
C LEU A 68 2.09 5.06 -3.98
N ALA A 69 1.60 4.12 -3.17
CA ALA A 69 2.10 2.76 -3.13
C ALA A 69 1.90 2.06 -4.49
N GLU A 70 0.73 2.21 -5.12
CA GLU A 70 0.44 1.65 -6.43
C GLU A 70 1.41 2.15 -7.50
N ALA A 71 1.74 3.44 -7.53
CA ALA A 71 2.73 3.99 -8.45
C ALA A 71 4.10 3.29 -8.30
N VAL A 72 4.56 3.11 -7.06
CA VAL A 72 5.80 2.38 -6.76
C VAL A 72 5.69 0.91 -7.17
N HIS A 73 4.55 0.26 -6.91
CA HIS A 73 4.33 -1.14 -7.31
C HIS A 73 4.39 -1.31 -8.84
N VAL A 74 3.80 -0.39 -9.60
CA VAL A 74 3.82 -0.41 -11.07
C VAL A 74 5.24 -0.18 -11.59
N ALA A 75 5.99 0.76 -11.01
CA ALA A 75 7.38 0.97 -11.37
C ALA A 75 8.28 -0.23 -11.03
N THR A 76 8.04 -0.90 -9.89
CA THR A 76 8.68 -2.18 -9.53
C THR A 76 8.31 -3.27 -10.52
N ALA A 77 7.04 -3.43 -10.90
CA ALA A 77 6.60 -4.42 -11.86
C ALA A 77 7.26 -4.23 -13.24
N ARG A 78 7.42 -2.98 -13.69
CA ARG A 78 8.15 -2.64 -14.93
C ARG A 78 9.64 -2.97 -14.87
N ARG A 79 10.26 -2.89 -13.69
CA ARG A 79 11.64 -3.36 -13.49
C ARG A 79 11.69 -4.88 -13.52
N CYS A 80 10.77 -5.53 -12.83
CA CYS A 80 10.64 -6.99 -12.79
C CYS A 80 10.44 -7.62 -14.17
N SER A 81 9.68 -6.97 -15.07
CA SER A 81 9.41 -7.50 -16.41
C SER A 81 10.65 -7.65 -17.31
N ARG A 82 11.80 -7.11 -16.89
CA ARG A 82 13.08 -7.24 -17.61
C ARG A 82 13.86 -8.51 -17.21
N HIS A 83 13.36 -9.25 -16.22
CA HIS A 83 14.01 -10.46 -15.72
C HIS A 83 13.12 -11.68 -16.01
N ALA A 84 13.76 -12.78 -16.40
CA ALA A 84 13.06 -14.05 -16.63
C ALA A 84 12.54 -14.66 -15.31
N LEU A 85 13.24 -14.40 -14.20
CA LEU A 85 12.92 -14.89 -12.86
C LEU A 85 13.14 -13.77 -11.84
N VAL A 86 12.20 -13.63 -10.91
CA VAL A 86 12.20 -12.64 -9.84
C VAL A 86 11.85 -13.34 -8.52
N ILE A 87 12.53 -12.95 -7.45
CA ILE A 87 12.29 -13.42 -6.09
C ILE A 87 11.39 -12.40 -5.38
N GLY A 88 10.25 -12.87 -4.83
CA GLY A 88 9.36 -12.07 -4.00
C GLY A 88 9.56 -12.39 -2.52
N ILE A 89 10.17 -11.48 -1.78
CA ILE A 89 10.44 -11.61 -0.34
C ILE A 89 9.28 -10.95 0.41
N VAL A 90 8.53 -11.74 1.19
CA VAL A 90 7.41 -11.25 1.99
C VAL A 90 7.78 -11.28 3.46
N ASP A 91 7.70 -10.14 4.12
CA ASP A 91 7.90 -10.04 5.57
C ASP A 91 6.85 -9.14 6.24
N GLY A 92 6.60 -9.44 7.52
CA GLY A 92 5.62 -8.78 8.37
C GLY A 92 6.27 -8.01 9.51
N SER A 93 6.05 -6.71 9.55
CA SER A 93 6.57 -5.81 10.57
C SER A 93 5.46 -5.00 11.25
N SER A 94 5.81 -4.28 12.31
CA SER A 94 4.88 -3.39 13.01
C SER A 94 5.48 -2.00 13.16
N ILE A 95 4.70 -0.98 12.84
CA ILE A 95 5.08 0.42 13.01
C ILE A 95 4.43 0.88 14.31
N ALA A 96 5.24 1.12 15.35
CA ALA A 96 4.76 1.65 16.61
C ALA A 96 4.43 3.13 16.45
N HIS A 97 3.26 3.54 16.96
CA HIS A 97 2.78 4.92 16.90
C HIS A 97 2.16 5.31 18.24
N THR A 98 2.58 6.46 18.77
CA THR A 98 2.01 7.00 20.00
C THR A 98 0.76 7.80 19.67
N ASP A 99 -0.38 7.15 19.83
CA ASP A 99 -1.70 7.76 19.69
C ASP A 99 -2.13 8.39 21.02
N ARG A 100 -1.91 9.70 21.16
CA ARG A 100 -2.17 10.44 22.41
C ARG A 100 -3.65 10.75 22.61
N ARG A 101 -4.42 10.84 21.53
CA ARG A 101 -5.83 11.27 21.54
C ARG A 101 -6.80 10.10 21.38
N GLY A 102 -6.32 8.96 20.89
CA GLY A 102 -7.12 7.77 20.64
C GLY A 102 -7.87 7.81 19.30
N ASP A 103 -7.59 8.77 18.44
CA ASP A 103 -8.30 9.04 17.18
C ASP A 103 -7.42 8.88 15.92
N ASP A 104 -6.17 8.45 16.08
CA ASP A 104 -5.23 8.24 14.96
C ASP A 104 -5.54 6.98 14.13
N GLY A 105 -6.54 6.18 14.53
CA GLY A 105 -6.97 4.98 13.82
C GLY A 105 -5.99 3.81 13.91
N VAL A 106 -5.06 3.83 14.87
CA VAL A 106 -4.06 2.78 15.10
C VAL A 106 -4.57 1.68 16.05
N GLY A 107 -4.05 0.47 15.88
CA GLY A 107 -4.46 -0.69 16.67
C GLY A 107 -3.41 -1.17 17.65
N SER A 108 -3.70 -2.23 18.41
CA SER A 108 -2.72 -2.80 19.35
C SER A 108 -1.55 -3.52 18.65
N VAL A 109 -0.33 -3.22 19.12
CA VAL A 109 0.95 -3.77 18.65
C VAL A 109 1.78 -4.25 19.85
N GLY A 110 2.45 -5.39 19.71
CA GLY A 110 3.27 -5.98 20.76
C GLY A 110 2.46 -6.68 21.85
N SER A 111 3.06 -6.80 23.04
CA SER A 111 2.38 -7.34 24.23
C SER A 111 1.33 -6.35 24.72
N ARG A 112 0.10 -6.85 24.97
CA ARG A 112 -1.02 -6.03 25.47
C ARG A 112 -0.67 -5.31 26.78
N ARG A 113 0.13 -5.95 27.65
CA ARG A 113 0.56 -5.38 28.93
C ARG A 113 1.39 -4.10 28.76
N MET A 114 2.10 -3.99 27.63
CA MET A 114 2.91 -2.81 27.32
C MET A 114 2.10 -1.68 26.67
N GLY A 115 0.81 -1.89 26.37
CA GLY A 115 -0.07 -0.86 25.80
C GLY A 115 0.37 -0.32 24.43
N GLY A 116 1.25 -1.03 23.72
CA GLY A 116 1.78 -0.58 22.45
C GLY A 116 0.68 -0.41 21.40
N ARG A 117 0.69 0.72 20.70
CA ARG A 117 -0.22 1.01 19.58
C ARG A 117 0.57 1.20 18.29
N GLY A 118 -0.09 0.97 17.16
CA GLY A 118 0.54 1.07 15.85
C GLY A 118 -0.21 0.38 14.71
N ILE A 119 0.50 0.21 13.61
CA ILE A 119 -0.01 -0.36 12.35
C ILE A 119 0.80 -1.63 12.05
N LYS A 120 0.11 -2.68 11.60
CA LYS A 120 0.74 -3.87 11.04
C LYS A 120 1.00 -3.66 9.57
N SER A 121 2.18 -4.08 9.11
CA SER A 121 2.61 -3.96 7.73
C SER A 121 3.07 -5.31 7.22
N MET A 122 2.60 -5.71 6.05
CA MET A 122 3.15 -6.80 5.25
C MET A 122 3.66 -6.19 3.96
N ILE A 123 4.93 -6.45 3.63
CA ILE A 123 5.59 -5.87 2.46
C ILE A 123 6.13 -7.00 1.58
N LEU A 124 5.95 -6.86 0.27
CA LEU A 124 6.62 -7.69 -0.73
C LEU A 124 7.75 -6.89 -1.38
N LEU A 125 8.99 -7.25 -1.07
CA LEU A 125 10.18 -6.74 -1.75
C LEU A 125 10.54 -7.67 -2.91
N ALA A 126 10.61 -7.13 -4.13
CA ALA A 126 11.05 -7.86 -5.30
C ALA A 126 12.57 -7.75 -5.46
N ALA A 127 13.22 -8.84 -5.84
CA ALA A 127 14.65 -8.90 -6.14
C ALA A 127 14.93 -9.76 -7.39
N SER A 128 16.03 -9.48 -8.10
CA SER A 128 16.52 -10.35 -9.15
C SER A 128 16.97 -11.69 -8.56
N PHE A 129 17.18 -12.69 -9.41
CA PHE A 129 17.73 -13.97 -8.97
C PHE A 129 19.13 -13.82 -8.34
N ASP A 130 19.91 -12.85 -8.79
CA ASP A 130 21.23 -12.51 -8.25
C ASP A 130 21.18 -11.73 -6.91
N GLY A 131 19.98 -11.50 -6.36
CA GLY A 131 19.79 -10.81 -5.09
C GLY A 131 19.77 -9.28 -5.18
N VAL A 132 19.68 -8.70 -6.39
CA VAL A 132 19.60 -7.24 -6.56
C VAL A 132 18.17 -6.77 -6.29
N PRO A 133 17.93 -5.82 -5.36
CA PRO A 133 16.59 -5.34 -5.07
C PRO A 133 16.00 -4.58 -6.27
N LEU A 134 14.83 -5.03 -6.72
CA LEU A 134 14.08 -4.46 -7.84
C LEU A 134 12.98 -3.50 -7.38
N GLY A 135 12.74 -3.36 -6.08
CA GLY A 135 11.77 -2.42 -5.49
C GLY A 135 10.63 -3.12 -4.75
N VAL A 136 9.72 -2.32 -4.21
CA VAL A 136 8.56 -2.83 -3.46
C VAL A 136 7.39 -3.06 -4.40
N GLY A 137 6.82 -4.26 -4.38
CA GLY A 137 5.75 -4.68 -5.29
C GLY A 137 4.38 -4.77 -4.65
N ALA A 138 4.29 -4.84 -3.32
CA ALA A 138 3.02 -4.78 -2.60
C ALA A 138 3.20 -4.32 -1.15
N HIS A 139 2.17 -3.64 -0.63
CA HIS A 139 2.03 -3.28 0.77
C HIS A 139 0.62 -3.59 1.24
N VAL A 140 0.49 -4.20 2.42
CA VAL A 140 -0.77 -4.33 3.14
C VAL A 140 -0.60 -3.75 4.53
N LEU A 141 -1.36 -2.70 4.82
CA LEU A 141 -1.38 -2.02 6.11
C LEU A 141 -2.72 -2.25 6.79
N TRP A 142 -2.71 -2.58 8.08
CA TRP A 142 -3.94 -2.66 8.87
C TRP A 142 -3.70 -2.38 10.34
N SER A 143 -4.74 -1.86 11.00
CA SER A 143 -4.80 -1.73 12.45
C SER A 143 -5.47 -2.97 13.04
N ARG A 144 -4.93 -3.52 14.14
CA ARG A 144 -5.62 -4.59 14.88
C ARG A 144 -6.79 -3.97 15.65
N PRO A 145 -8.00 -4.53 15.61
CA PRO A 145 -9.08 -4.07 16.47
C PRO A 145 -8.67 -4.19 17.94
N ASP A 146 -9.07 -3.20 18.73
CA ASP A 146 -9.01 -3.26 20.18
C ASP A 146 -10.02 -4.33 20.62
N THR A 147 -9.54 -5.57 20.73
CA THR A 147 -10.39 -6.66 21.19
C THR A 147 -10.55 -6.48 22.69
N ALA A 148 -11.74 -6.06 23.14
CA ALA A 148 -12.19 -6.35 24.50
C ALA A 148 -12.35 -7.87 24.61
N GLY A 149 -11.25 -8.58 24.80
CA GLY A 149 -11.29 -9.99 25.09
C GLY A 149 -11.73 -10.15 26.54
N THR A 150 -12.98 -10.52 26.76
CA THR A 150 -13.30 -11.41 27.87
C THR A 150 -12.31 -12.57 27.81
N SER A 151 -11.78 -12.93 28.97
CA SER A 151 -10.73 -13.94 29.18
C SER A 151 -11.07 -15.35 28.65
N ASP A 152 -12.27 -15.56 28.08
CA ASP A 152 -12.83 -16.88 27.81
C ASP A 152 -12.78 -17.33 26.35
N ALA A 153 -12.22 -16.54 25.44
CA ALA A 153 -11.89 -17.04 24.10
C ALA A 153 -10.58 -17.83 24.17
N LEU A 154 -10.59 -18.97 24.87
CA LEU A 154 -9.57 -20.01 24.71
C LEU A 154 -9.43 -20.27 23.21
N ARG A 155 -8.25 -20.00 22.68
CA ARG A 155 -7.82 -20.46 21.35
C ARG A 155 -8.01 -21.98 21.35
N PRO A 156 -8.96 -22.56 20.58
CA PRO A 156 -9.10 -24.00 20.61
C PRO A 156 -7.82 -24.57 20.01
N SER A 157 -7.02 -25.25 20.82
CA SER A 157 -5.93 -26.11 20.38
C SER A 157 -6.51 -27.38 19.75
N ARG A 158 -7.45 -27.24 18.81
CA ARG A 158 -7.91 -28.36 18.01
C ARG A 158 -7.01 -28.52 16.81
N ARG A 159 -6.20 -29.59 16.86
CA ARG A 159 -5.57 -30.28 15.73
C ARG A 159 -6.16 -29.85 14.39
N ARG A 160 -5.42 -29.02 13.64
CA ARG A 160 -5.71 -28.79 12.22
C ARG A 160 -5.43 -30.09 11.47
N ARG A 161 -6.44 -30.93 11.26
CA ARG A 161 -6.46 -31.75 10.05
C ARG A 161 -6.66 -30.80 8.88
N ALA A 162 -5.78 -30.90 7.88
CA ALA A 162 -5.93 -30.17 6.64
C ALA A 162 -7.28 -30.54 6.02
N VAL A 163 -8.22 -29.59 6.01
CA VAL A 163 -9.38 -29.66 5.13
C VAL A 163 -8.88 -29.16 3.78
N ILE A 164 -8.55 -30.11 2.90
CA ILE A 164 -8.39 -29.83 1.47
C ILE A 164 -9.79 -29.50 0.97
N GLY A 165 -10.11 -28.21 0.91
CA GLY A 165 -11.35 -27.70 0.37
C GLY A 165 -11.44 -28.01 -1.12
N ARG A 166 -12.38 -28.88 -1.47
CA ARG A 166 -12.77 -29.20 -2.85
C ARG A 166 -13.41 -27.97 -3.50
N GLY A 167 -12.99 -27.67 -4.74
CA GLY A 167 -13.83 -27.11 -5.80
C GLY A 167 -14.18 -25.62 -5.72
N CYS A 168 -13.33 -24.76 -6.28
CA CYS A 168 -13.78 -23.48 -6.80
C CYS A 168 -14.62 -23.75 -8.07
N LYS A 169 -15.95 -23.64 -7.96
CA LYS A 169 -16.82 -23.68 -9.14
C LYS A 169 -16.52 -22.44 -9.98
N ARG A 170 -16.06 -22.64 -11.22
CA ARG A 170 -16.02 -21.62 -12.27
C ARG A 170 -17.40 -20.99 -12.41
N SER A 171 -17.56 -19.73 -11.98
CA SER A 171 -18.65 -18.88 -12.45
C SER A 171 -18.11 -18.01 -13.59
N SER A 172 -18.39 -18.44 -14.82
CA SER A 172 -18.27 -17.60 -16.01
C SER A 172 -19.42 -16.59 -16.01
N SER A 173 -19.19 -15.37 -15.53
CA SER A 173 -20.12 -14.25 -15.77
C SER A 173 -19.65 -13.45 -16.99
N ARG A 174 -20.35 -13.65 -18.11
CA ARG A 174 -20.29 -12.76 -19.27
C ARG A 174 -20.77 -11.37 -18.84
N PHE A 175 -19.97 -10.35 -19.09
CA PHE A 175 -20.36 -8.96 -18.92
C PHE A 175 -21.37 -8.57 -20.01
N PHE A 176 -22.62 -8.33 -19.62
CA PHE A 176 -23.55 -7.46 -20.34
C PHE A 176 -23.73 -6.20 -19.48
N GLY A 177 -23.23 -5.06 -19.95
CA GLY A 177 -23.41 -3.78 -19.28
C GLY A 177 -24.80 -3.18 -19.56
N PRO A 178 -25.39 -2.40 -18.63
CA PRO A 178 -26.49 -1.53 -18.95
C PRO A 178 -26.09 -0.04 -18.93
N LYS A 179 -26.71 0.68 -19.87
CA LYS A 179 -26.61 2.11 -20.17
C LYS A 179 -27.00 3.02 -19.00
N ALA A 180 -26.45 4.23 -19.03
CA ALA A 180 -26.72 5.35 -18.15
C ALA A 180 -28.21 5.80 -18.13
N ARG A 181 -28.69 6.20 -16.95
CA ARG A 181 -29.76 7.20 -16.78
C ARG A 181 -29.62 7.94 -15.45
N THR A 182 -30.04 9.19 -15.45
CA THR A 182 -29.75 10.26 -14.48
C THR A 182 -30.82 10.44 -13.40
N ARG A 183 -30.39 11.14 -12.31
CA ARG A 183 -31.12 11.88 -11.25
C ARG A 183 -31.58 11.12 -10.00
N GLY A 184 -31.30 11.73 -8.84
CA GLY A 184 -32.12 11.62 -7.62
C GLY A 184 -31.37 11.25 -6.33
N SER A 185 -31.31 12.22 -5.41
CA SER A 185 -30.88 12.19 -4.00
C SER A 185 -31.09 10.90 -3.19
N GLY A 186 -30.15 10.59 -2.28
CA GLY A 186 -30.41 9.72 -1.13
C GLY A 186 -29.15 9.15 -0.48
N ILE A 187 -28.80 9.67 0.69
CA ILE A 187 -27.77 9.15 1.62
C ILE A 187 -28.13 7.71 2.02
N ARG A 188 -27.24 6.74 1.75
CA ARG A 188 -27.21 5.43 2.43
C ARG A 188 -25.78 4.91 2.61
N SER A 189 -25.41 4.78 3.88
CA SER A 189 -24.52 3.79 4.50
C SER A 189 -23.74 2.85 3.57
N ILE A 190 -22.41 3.00 3.55
CA ILE A 190 -21.48 2.09 2.87
C ILE A 190 -21.21 0.89 3.78
N ALA A 191 -21.78 -0.24 3.38
CA ALA A 191 -21.51 -1.54 3.96
C ALA A 191 -20.04 -1.98 3.74
N LYS A 192 -19.55 -2.73 4.73
CA LYS A 192 -18.18 -3.23 4.90
C LYS A 192 -17.69 -3.97 3.65
N GLY A 193 -16.60 -3.47 3.06
CA GLY A 193 -15.95 -4.04 1.88
C GLY A 193 -15.21 -5.35 2.19
N THR A 194 -15.50 -6.36 1.38
CA THR A 194 -14.75 -7.61 1.22
C THR A 194 -13.32 -7.30 0.73
N PRO A 195 -12.26 -7.96 1.23
CA PRO A 195 -10.92 -7.75 0.71
C PRO A 195 -10.81 -8.26 -0.73
N ALA A 196 -10.53 -7.36 -1.66
CA ALA A 196 -10.17 -7.70 -3.03
C ALA A 196 -8.86 -8.49 -3.00
N THR A 197 -8.93 -9.77 -3.37
CA THR A 197 -7.75 -10.57 -3.67
C THR A 197 -7.21 -10.11 -5.02
N PHE A 198 -6.12 -9.35 -5.02
CA PHE A 198 -5.42 -8.99 -6.25
C PHE A 198 -4.59 -10.20 -6.69
N CYS A 199 -5.12 -10.95 -7.65
CA CYS A 199 -4.40 -12.04 -8.29
C CYS A 199 -3.77 -11.47 -9.57
N CYS A 200 -2.47 -11.19 -9.54
CA CYS A 200 -1.71 -10.96 -10.76
C CYS A 200 -1.64 -12.28 -11.55
N ALA A 201 -2.60 -12.49 -12.44
CA ALA A 201 -2.49 -13.52 -13.45
C ALA A 201 -1.45 -13.06 -14.49
N ALA A 202 -0.29 -13.71 -14.50
CA ALA A 202 0.63 -13.64 -15.62
C ALA A 202 -0.08 -14.23 -16.84
N SER A 203 -0.49 -13.38 -17.78
CA SER A 203 -0.89 -13.83 -19.11
C SER A 203 0.36 -14.33 -19.83
N SER A 204 0.44 -15.66 -20.00
CA SER A 204 1.40 -16.31 -20.89
C SER A 204 1.25 -15.76 -22.32
N PRO A 205 2.33 -15.51 -23.07
CA PRO A 205 2.24 -15.14 -24.47
C PRO A 205 1.86 -16.38 -25.30
N ALA A 206 0.75 -16.28 -26.05
CA ALA A 206 0.44 -17.24 -27.09
C ALA A 206 1.51 -17.16 -28.19
N ARG A 207 1.98 -18.35 -28.62
CA ARG A 207 2.84 -18.55 -29.78
C ARG A 207 2.08 -18.24 -31.09
N TRP A 208 2.88 -17.79 -32.06
CA TRP A 208 2.62 -17.50 -33.48
C TRP A 208 1.98 -16.15 -33.77
#